data_AF-A0A974VW56-F1
#
_entry.id   AF-A0A974VW56-F1
#
_cell.length_a   1.000
_cell.length_b   1.000
_cell.length_c   1.000
_cell.angle_alpha   90.00
_cell.angle_beta   90.00
_cell.angle_gamma   90.00
#
_symmetry.space_group_name_H-M   'P 1'
#
loop_
_entity.id
_entity.type
_entity.pdbx_description
1 polymer ?
#
loop_
_entity_poly.entity_id
_entity_poly.type
_entity_poly.pdbx_seq_one_letter_code
_entity_poly.pdbx_strand_id
1 'polypeptide(L)'
;MVREFEYKGEIFRVTAHGIHGHEEIFIVHIEKDGTEGGEASIDRMTEENDTNAPIEDIIVMLCDRLIPDIDGHDPSKPFAWREGNVVYAVHDGVQDHA
;
A
#
# COMPACT_ATOMS: atom_id res chain seq x y z
N MET A 1 7.16 5.94 2.93
CA MET A 1 5.76 6.37 3.12
C MET A 1 4.99 5.24 3.79
N VAL A 2 4.18 5.56 4.81
CA VAL A 2 3.19 4.62 5.38
C VAL A 2 1.85 5.36 5.42
N ARG A 3 0.82 4.85 4.76
CA ARG A 3 -0.47 5.54 4.66
C ARG A 3 -1.64 4.60 4.40
N GLU A 4 -2.79 4.90 5.00
CA GLU A 4 -4.06 4.21 4.74
C GLU A 4 -4.84 4.86 3.59
N PHE A 5 -5.58 4.04 2.86
CA PHE A 5 -6.43 4.44 1.75
C PHE A 5 -7.62 3.50 1.59
N GLU A 6 -8.60 3.96 0.83
CA GLU A 6 -9.77 3.18 0.46
C GLU A 6 -9.69 2.82 -1.03
N TYR A 7 -10.02 1.58 -1.37
CA TYR A 7 -10.14 1.14 -2.76
C TYR A 7 -11.17 0.03 -2.86
N LYS A 8 -12.08 0.13 -3.84
CA LYS A 8 -13.22 -0.81 -4.00
C LYS A 8 -14.02 -1.03 -2.71
N GLY A 9 -14.16 -0.01 -1.88
CA GLY A 9 -14.93 -0.08 -0.62
C GLY A 9 -14.20 -0.73 0.55
N GLU A 10 -12.97 -1.20 0.34
CA GLU A 10 -12.11 -1.82 1.36
C GLU A 10 -11.02 -0.87 1.82
N ILE A 11 -10.49 -1.09 3.03
CA ILE A 11 -9.42 -0.29 3.62
C ILE A 11 -8.11 -1.04 3.45
N PHE A 12 -7.09 -0.34 2.99
CA PHE A 12 -5.74 -0.87 2.87
C PHE A 12 -4.74 0.09 3.49
N ARG A 13 -3.58 -0.45 3.84
CA ARG A 13 -2.42 0.34 4.25
C ARG A 13 -1.24 0.00 3.34
N VAL A 14 -0.64 1.04 2.76
CA VAL A 14 0.61 0.93 2.01
C VAL A 14 1.79 1.31 2.89
N THR A 15 2.85 0.50 2.79
CA THR A 15 4.20 0.83 3.20
C THR A 15 5.06 0.82 1.95
N ALA A 16 5.65 1.96 1.60
CA ALA A 16 6.54 2.08 0.44
C ALA A 16 7.88 2.69 0.86
N HIS A 17 8.99 2.09 0.44
CA HIS A 17 10.33 2.59 0.69
C HIS A 17 11.15 2.64 -0.61
N GLY A 18 12.07 3.60 -0.73
CA GLY A 18 12.91 3.76 -1.92
C GLY A 18 12.63 5.08 -2.65
N ILE A 19 12.96 5.10 -3.94
CA ILE A 19 12.78 6.27 -4.83
C ILE A 19 11.85 5.91 -5.99
N HIS A 20 11.30 6.92 -6.67
CA HIS A 20 10.41 6.70 -7.81
C HIS A 20 10.97 5.68 -8.83
N GLY A 21 10.18 4.63 -9.10
CA GLY A 21 10.54 3.58 -10.05
C GLY A 21 11.43 2.48 -9.47
N HIS A 22 11.87 2.64 -8.23
CA HIS A 22 12.76 1.75 -7.49
C HIS A 22 12.35 1.73 -6.01
N GLU A 23 11.07 1.47 -5.78
CA GLU A 23 10.49 1.27 -4.46
C GLU A 23 10.23 -0.22 -4.17
N GLU A 24 10.40 -0.62 -2.92
CA GLU A 24 9.68 -1.77 -2.38
C GLU A 24 8.33 -1.27 -1.84
N ILE A 25 7.24 -1.90 -2.26
CA ILE A 25 5.88 -1.52 -1.92
C ILE A 25 5.19 -2.74 -1.33
N PHE A 26 4.61 -2.57 -0.14
CA PHE A 26 3.86 -3.56 0.60
C PHE A 26 2.46 -3.02 0.90
N ILE A 27 1.44 -3.81 0.60
CA ILE A 27 0.02 -3.52 0.86
C ILE A 27 -0.51 -4.55 1.83
N VAL A 28 -1.22 -4.11 2.85
CA VAL A 28 -2.02 -4.95 3.73
C VAL A 28 -3.48 -4.51 3.70
N HIS A 29 -4.40 -5.46 3.59
CA HIS A 29 -5.83 -5.24 3.77
C HIS A 29 -6.16 -5.11 5.25
N ILE A 30 -6.98 -4.14 5.60
CA ILE A 30 -7.46 -3.91 6.96
C ILE A 30 -8.90 -4.39 7.03
N GLU A 31 -9.11 -5.47 7.77
CA GLU A 31 -10.41 -6.10 7.97
C GLU A 31 -11.38 -5.18 8.73
N LYS A 32 -12.67 -5.52 8.69
CA LYS A 32 -13.73 -4.70 9.31
C LYS A 32 -13.61 -4.58 10.84
N ASP A 33 -12.92 -5.52 11.48
CA ASP A 33 -12.62 -5.48 12.91
C ASP A 33 -11.32 -4.72 13.24
N GLY A 34 -10.65 -4.17 12.23
CA GLY A 34 -9.39 -3.44 12.34
C GLY A 34 -8.15 -4.34 12.38
N THR A 35 -8.28 -5.65 12.17
CA THR A 35 -7.14 -6.57 12.07
C THR A 35 -6.50 -6.53 10.68
N GLU A 36 -5.23 -6.95 10.61
CA GLU A 36 -4.50 -7.06 9.35
C GLU A 36 -4.85 -8.41 8.69
N GLY A 37 -5.33 -8.35 7.45
CA GLY A 37 -5.75 -9.50 6.64
C GLY A 37 -4.70 -9.88 5.59
N GLY A 38 -5.14 -10.03 4.35
CA GLY A 38 -4.28 -10.40 3.22
C GLY A 38 -3.23 -9.33 2.87
N GLU A 39 -2.08 -9.78 2.35
CA GLU A 39 -0.94 -8.93 1.99
C GLU A 39 -0.42 -9.18 0.58
N ALA A 40 0.07 -8.14 -0.07
CA ALA A 40 0.72 -8.21 -1.38
C ALA A 40 1.87 -7.21 -1.47
N SER A 41 2.95 -7.58 -2.14
CA SER A 41 4.11 -6.71 -2.31
C SER A 41 4.75 -6.82 -3.69
N ILE A 42 5.63 -5.86 -3.97
CA ILE A 42 6.54 -5.85 -5.11
C ILE A 42 7.84 -5.13 -4.73
N ASP A 43 8.96 -5.70 -5.10
CA ASP A 43 10.27 -5.03 -5.10
C ASP A 43 10.58 -4.52 -6.51
N ARG A 44 10.32 -3.22 -6.77
CA ARG A 44 10.57 -2.61 -8.08
C ARG A 44 12.06 -2.43 -8.39
N MET A 45 12.96 -2.74 -7.46
CA MET A 45 14.40 -2.69 -7.67
C MET A 45 14.91 -3.97 -8.33
N THR A 46 14.29 -5.10 -8.05
CA THR A 46 14.75 -6.43 -8.50
C THR A 46 13.76 -7.14 -9.42
N GLU A 47 12.47 -6.85 -9.31
CA GLU A 47 11.42 -7.44 -10.15
C GLU A 47 11.21 -6.63 -11.44
N GLU A 48 10.87 -7.33 -12.53
CA GLU A 48 10.50 -6.67 -13.79
C GLU A 48 9.19 -5.88 -13.62
N ASN A 49 9.26 -4.57 -13.84
CA ASN A 49 8.13 -3.67 -13.67
C ASN A 49 8.28 -2.42 -14.57
N ASP A 50 7.18 -1.68 -14.76
CA ASP A 50 7.25 -0.34 -15.35
C ASP A 50 7.75 0.66 -14.31
N THR A 51 9.00 1.07 -14.41
CA THR A 51 9.64 2.02 -13.47
C THR A 51 9.15 3.46 -13.65
N ASN A 52 8.43 3.77 -14.73
CA ASN A 52 7.83 5.09 -14.94
C ASN A 52 6.39 5.17 -14.42
N ALA A 53 5.80 4.03 -14.05
CA ALA A 53 4.43 4.01 -13.54
C ALA A 53 4.34 4.80 -12.22
N PRO A 54 3.32 5.66 -12.06
CA PRO A 54 2.98 6.28 -10.79
C PRO A 54 2.82 5.25 -9.67
N ILE A 55 3.22 5.62 -8.45
CA ILE A 55 3.12 4.72 -7.30
C ILE A 55 1.67 4.28 -7.03
N GLU A 56 0.69 5.15 -7.28
CA GLU A 56 -0.73 4.86 -7.12
C GLU A 56 -1.20 3.72 -8.04
N ASP A 57 -0.68 3.66 -9.28
CA ASP A 57 -1.01 2.59 -10.22
C ASP A 57 -0.44 1.25 -9.73
N ILE A 58 0.76 1.25 -9.14
CA ILE A 58 1.34 0.04 -8.54
C ILE A 58 0.54 -0.40 -7.31
N ILE A 59 0.12 0.55 -6.46
CA ILE A 59 -0.73 0.27 -5.30
C ILE A 59 -2.05 -0.38 -5.74
N VAL A 60 -2.72 0.19 -6.74
CA VAL A 60 -3.98 -0.36 -7.29
C VAL A 60 -3.75 -1.76 -7.87
N MET A 61 -2.67 -1.98 -8.60
CA MET A 61 -2.30 -3.29 -9.14
C MET A 61 -2.16 -4.34 -8.02
N LEU A 62 -1.51 -3.99 -6.91
CA LEU A 62 -1.35 -4.89 -5.77
C LEU A 62 -2.69 -5.16 -5.07
N CYS A 63 -3.53 -4.14 -4.88
CA CYS A 63 -4.88 -4.33 -4.35
C CYS A 63 -5.71 -5.26 -5.22
N ASP A 64 -5.64 -5.11 -6.55
CA ASP A 64 -6.36 -5.98 -7.48
C ASP A 64 -5.94 -7.45 -7.41
N ARG A 65 -4.74 -7.76 -6.88
CA ARG A 65 -4.33 -9.15 -6.58
C ARG A 65 -5.00 -9.70 -5.33
N LEU A 66 -5.35 -8.86 -4.36
CA LEU A 66 -5.98 -9.24 -3.09
C LEU A 66 -7.51 -9.28 -3.14
N ILE A 67 -8.12 -8.38 -3.91
CA ILE A 67 -9.57 -8.21 -4.02
C ILE A 67 -10.35 -9.51 -4.33
N PRO A 68 -9.86 -10.45 -5.16
CA PRO A 68 -10.57 -11.71 -5.41
C PRO A 68 -10.80 -12.56 -4.15
N ASP A 69 -9.96 -12.40 -3.12
CA ASP A 69 -10.04 -13.14 -1.86
C ASP A 69 -10.79 -12.35 -0.76
N ILE A 70 -11.26 -11.13 -1.06
CA ILE A 70 -11.96 -10.25 -0.12
C ILE A 70 -13.46 -10.18 -0.47
N ASP A 71 -14.29 -10.59 0.48
CA ASP A 71 -15.75 -10.61 0.32
C ASP A 71 -16.40 -9.22 0.48
N GLY A 72 -17.30 -8.88 -0.44
CA GLY A 72 -18.18 -7.71 -0.32
C GLY A 72 -17.56 -6.37 -0.75
N HIS A 73 -16.45 -6.41 -1.50
CA HIS A 73 -15.89 -5.23 -2.14
C HIS A 73 -16.88 -4.62 -3.17
N ASP A 74 -16.82 -3.30 -3.35
CA ASP A 74 -17.62 -2.52 -4.29
C ASP A 74 -16.72 -1.96 -5.42
N PRO A 75 -16.74 -2.58 -6.63
CA PRO A 75 -15.92 -2.15 -7.76
C PRO A 75 -16.16 -0.71 -8.23
N SER A 76 -17.26 -0.08 -7.82
CA SER A 76 -17.59 1.29 -8.19
C SER A 76 -16.87 2.34 -7.33
N LYS A 77 -16.29 1.95 -6.20
CA LYS A 77 -15.59 2.87 -5.29
C LYS A 77 -14.16 3.12 -5.78
N PRO A 78 -13.81 4.38 -6.10
CA PRO A 78 -12.48 4.71 -6.58
C PRO A 78 -11.43 4.61 -5.46
N PHE A 79 -10.17 4.62 -5.86
CA PHE A 79 -9.06 4.84 -4.96
C PHE A 79 -9.18 6.23 -4.31
N ALA A 80 -9.03 6.30 -2.99
CA ALA A 80 -8.98 7.56 -2.25
C ALA A 80 -8.07 7.44 -1.03
N TRP A 81 -7.12 8.37 -0.90
CA TRP A 81 -6.36 8.49 0.34
C TRP A 81 -7.28 8.81 1.50
N ARG A 82 -7.13 8.08 2.60
CA ARG A 82 -7.87 8.34 3.83
C ARG A 82 -7.03 9.22 4.75
N GLU A 83 -7.67 10.08 5.52
CA GLU A 83 -7.05 10.64 6.74
C GLU A 83 -6.99 9.51 7.78
N GLY A 84 -6.02 8.61 7.61
CA GLY A 84 -5.67 7.61 8.61
C GLY A 84 -4.78 8.21 9.69
N ASN A 85 -4.73 7.57 10.86
CA ASN A 85 -3.70 7.86 11.85
C ASN A 85 -2.33 7.65 11.17
N VAL A 86 -1.51 8.70 11.05
CA VAL A 86 -0.10 8.50 10.68
C VAL A 86 0.54 7.72 11.83
N VAL A 87 0.60 6.39 11.71
CA VAL A 87 0.98 5.52 12.83
C VAL A 87 2.49 5.68 13.14
N TYR A 88 3.30 6.01 12.14
CA TYR A 88 4.71 6.34 12.33
C TYR A 88 5.18 7.37 11.30
N ALA A 89 5.75 8.48 11.80
CA ALA A 89 6.73 9.24 11.04
C ALA A 89 7.98 8.35 10.95
N VAL A 90 8.12 7.58 9.88
CA VAL A 90 9.35 6.84 9.60
C VAL A 90 10.51 7.84 9.60
N HIS A 91 11.42 7.69 10.57
CA HIS A 91 12.63 8.49 10.71
C HIS A 91 13.42 8.49 9.39
N ASP A 92 14.06 9.62 9.04
CA ASP A 92 14.93 9.81 7.86
C ASP A 92 16.23 8.95 7.87
N GLY A 93 16.22 7.77 8.50
CA GLY A 93 17.35 6.85 8.55
C GLY A 93 18.53 7.31 9.42
N VAL A 94 18.45 8.45 10.11
CA VAL A 94 19.49 8.90 11.05
C VAL A 94 19.29 8.18 12.38
N GLN A 95 20.13 7.17 12.62
CA GLN A 95 20.31 6.60 13.95
C GLN A 95 21.22 7.55 14.74
N ASP A 96 20.65 8.27 15.71
CA ASP A 96 21.42 9.02 16.68
C ASP A 96 22.15 8.01 17.58
N HIS A 97 23.46 7.84 17.37
CA HIS A 97 24.31 7.08 18.29
C HIS A 97 24.52 7.95 19.54
N ALA A 98 23.81 7.63 20.62
CA ALA A 98 24.15 8.07 21.96
C ALA A 98 25.32 7.24 22.53
#